data_AF-B2RGL6-F1
#
_entry.id   AF-B2RGL6-F1
#
_cell.length_a   1.000
_cell.length_b   1.000
_cell.length_c   1.000
_cell.angle_alpha   90.00
_cell.angle_beta   90.00
_cell.angle_gamma   90.00
#
_symmetry.space_group_name_H-M   'P 1'
#
loop_
_entity.id
_entity.type
_entity.pdbx_description
1 polymer ?
#
loop_
_entity_poly.entity_id
_entity_poly.type
_entity_poly.pdbx_seq_one_letter_code
_entity_poly.pdbx_strand_id
1 'polypeptide(L)'
;MLHLLDEHEDLVEAALRRYCGVRYTDRWRVDEQGQQRLTLREIWVYLQEALPGDSAIVRHFNNGRARWGDQEYLLADVAGILAGKPHPARPKPQSLPVNPQEKDRVDEIRAKRIAEKRAREAAAREQHEQEQGGEGS
;
A
#
# COMPACT_ATOMS: atom_id res chain seq x y z
N MET A 1 21.97 -4.77 -1.64
CA MET A 1 22.02 -4.91 -3.11
C MET A 1 23.25 -5.70 -3.56
N LEU A 2 24.48 -5.30 -3.20
CA LEU A 2 25.67 -6.07 -3.58
C LEU A 2 25.68 -7.49 -2.98
N HIS A 3 25.34 -7.64 -1.69
CA HIS A 3 25.15 -8.96 -1.06
C HIS A 3 24.08 -9.84 -1.74
N LEU A 4 22.98 -9.25 -2.23
CA LEU A 4 21.94 -9.98 -2.96
C LEU A 4 22.52 -10.61 -4.24
N LEU A 5 23.32 -9.84 -4.98
CA LEU A 5 23.90 -10.33 -6.22
C LEU A 5 25.00 -11.36 -5.97
N ASP A 6 25.63 -11.35 -4.80
CA ASP A 6 26.70 -12.27 -4.44
C ASP A 6 26.15 -13.64 -3.98
N GLU A 7 25.04 -13.64 -3.24
CA GLU A 7 24.44 -14.85 -2.66
C GLU A 7 23.33 -15.48 -3.53
N HIS A 8 22.66 -14.68 -4.36
CA HIS A 8 21.45 -15.07 -5.09
C HIS A 8 21.45 -14.59 -6.55
N GLU A 9 22.61 -14.67 -7.21
CA GLU A 9 22.78 -14.23 -8.59
C GLU A 9 21.85 -14.97 -9.57
N ASP A 10 21.67 -16.27 -9.38
CA ASP A 10 20.82 -17.17 -10.18
C ASP A 10 19.34 -16.78 -10.11
N LEU A 11 18.85 -16.44 -8.90
CA LEU A 11 17.48 -15.98 -8.70
C LEU A 11 17.25 -14.63 -9.40
N VAL A 12 18.23 -13.72 -9.31
CA VAL A 12 18.18 -12.42 -9.98
C VAL A 12 18.17 -12.58 -11.50
N GLU A 13 19.00 -13.46 -12.04
CA GLU A 13 18.99 -13.76 -13.48
C GLU A 13 17.63 -14.30 -13.94
N ALA A 14 17.10 -15.31 -13.23
CA ALA A 14 15.80 -15.89 -13.55
C ALA A 14 14.67 -14.84 -13.49
N ALA A 15 14.69 -13.96 -12.50
CA ALA A 15 13.68 -12.94 -12.30
C ALA A 15 13.76 -11.83 -13.38
N LEU A 16 14.96 -11.31 -13.66
CA LEU A 16 15.17 -10.34 -14.73
C LEU A 16 14.76 -10.90 -16.09
N ARG A 17 15.11 -12.16 -16.37
CA ARG A 17 14.76 -12.80 -17.64
C ARG A 17 13.26 -13.01 -17.78
N ARG A 18 12.60 -13.45 -16.70
CA ARG A 18 11.17 -13.79 -16.70
C ARG A 18 10.26 -12.56 -16.75
N TYR A 19 10.58 -11.52 -15.98
CA TYR A 19 9.67 -10.38 -15.79
C TYR A 19 10.09 -9.14 -16.57
N CYS A 20 11.39 -8.96 -16.83
CA CYS A 20 11.91 -7.77 -17.50
C CYS A 20 12.45 -8.06 -18.91
N GLY A 21 12.61 -9.34 -19.29
CA GLY A 21 13.17 -9.75 -20.59
C GLY A 21 14.68 -9.50 -20.74
N VAL A 22 15.32 -8.90 -19.74
CA VAL A 22 16.73 -8.50 -19.77
C VAL A 22 17.63 -9.66 -19.38
N ARG A 23 18.83 -9.75 -19.96
CA ARG A 23 19.84 -10.73 -19.54
C ARG A 23 20.72 -10.11 -18.47
N TYR A 24 20.88 -10.80 -17.36
CA TYR A 24 21.78 -10.35 -16.30
C TYR A 24 23.24 -10.20 -16.78
N THR A 25 23.68 -11.02 -17.75
CA THR A 25 24.98 -10.90 -18.41
C THR A 25 25.25 -9.54 -19.09
N ASP A 26 24.20 -8.77 -19.38
CA ASP A 26 24.35 -7.45 -19.99
C ASP A 26 25.02 -6.44 -19.04
N ARG A 27 25.16 -6.79 -17.76
CA ARG A 27 25.93 -6.03 -16.76
C ARG A 27 27.40 -5.83 -17.14
N TRP A 28 27.98 -6.80 -17.84
CA TRP A 28 29.38 -6.76 -18.29
C TRP A 28 29.53 -6.44 -19.77
N ARG A 29 28.42 -6.25 -20.49
CA ARG A 29 28.45 -5.91 -21.91
C ARG A 29 28.32 -4.41 -22.06
N VAL A 30 29.10 -3.87 -22.98
CA VAL A 30 29.01 -2.47 -23.37
C VAL A 30 28.21 -2.33 -24.66
N ASP A 31 27.50 -1.23 -24.80
CA ASP A 31 26.84 -0.83 -26.03
C ASP A 31 27.82 -0.15 -27.00
N GLU A 32 27.31 0.29 -28.15
CA GLU A 32 28.07 0.99 -29.18
C GLU A 32 28.62 2.35 -28.71
N GLN A 33 28.09 2.88 -27.59
CA GLN A 33 28.47 4.14 -26.97
C GLN A 33 29.45 3.94 -25.80
N GLY A 34 29.87 2.70 -25.55
CA GLY A 34 30.77 2.34 -24.46
C GLY A 34 30.12 2.34 -23.07
N GLN A 35 28.79 2.44 -22.98
CA GLN A 35 28.03 2.36 -21.73
C GLN A 35 27.66 0.91 -21.42
N GLN A 36 27.53 0.58 -20.13
CA GLN A 36 27.04 -0.74 -19.73
C GLN A 36 25.58 -0.91 -20.17
N ARG A 37 25.29 -2.05 -20.81
CA ARG A 37 23.93 -2.37 -21.29
C ARG A 37 22.93 -2.63 -20.17
N LEU A 38 23.42 -2.91 -18.96
CA LEU A 38 22.62 -3.06 -17.76
C LEU A 38 23.39 -2.55 -16.55
N THR A 39 22.91 -1.48 -15.94
CA THR A 39 23.54 -0.90 -14.77
C THR A 39 23.03 -1.52 -13.47
N LEU A 40 23.82 -1.43 -12.40
CA LEU A 40 23.39 -1.87 -11.07
C LEU A 40 22.14 -1.12 -10.58
N ARG A 41 21.98 0.14 -11.01
CA ARG A 41 20.81 0.96 -10.70
C ARG A 41 19.56 0.42 -11.37
N GLU A 42 19.64 0.05 -12.65
CA GLU A 42 18.51 -0.54 -13.38
C GLU A 42 18.11 -1.89 -12.80
N ILE A 43 19.08 -2.75 -12.46
CA ILE A 43 18.79 -4.02 -11.78
C ILE A 43 18.01 -3.76 -10.49
N TRP A 44 18.42 -2.78 -9.68
CA TRP A 44 17.69 -2.42 -8.47
C TRP A 44 16.25 -1.97 -8.74
N VAL A 45 16.05 -1.10 -9.74
CA VAL A 45 14.72 -0.61 -10.10
C VAL A 45 13.83 -1.75 -10.57
N TYR A 46 14.34 -2.66 -11.42
CA TYR A 46 13.59 -3.82 -11.87
C TYR A 46 13.18 -4.75 -10.73
N LEU A 47 14.06 -4.98 -9.77
CA LEU A 47 13.73 -5.81 -8.61
C LEU A 47 12.67 -5.19 -7.70
N GLN A 48 12.60 -3.85 -7.62
CA GLN A 48 11.63 -3.15 -6.76
C GLN A 48 10.27 -2.94 -7.42
N GLU A 49 10.28 -2.57 -8.70
CA GLU A 49 9.10 -2.07 -9.42
C GLU A 49 8.51 -3.11 -10.38
N ALA A 50 9.35 -3.92 -11.03
CA ALA A 50 8.90 -4.83 -12.08
C ALA A 50 8.59 -6.24 -11.58
N LEU A 51 9.02 -6.59 -10.36
CA LEU A 51 8.71 -7.89 -9.79
C LEU A 51 7.34 -7.90 -9.09
N PRO A 52 6.45 -8.84 -9.45
CA PRO A 52 5.22 -9.02 -8.71
C PRO A 52 5.50 -9.44 -7.27
N GLY A 53 4.60 -9.07 -6.35
CA GLY A 53 4.77 -9.23 -4.90
C GLY A 53 4.92 -10.67 -4.43
N ASP A 54 4.62 -11.64 -5.30
CA ASP A 54 4.72 -13.07 -5.08
C ASP A 54 6.00 -13.70 -5.64
N SER A 55 6.86 -12.93 -6.32
CA SER A 55 8.10 -13.44 -6.92
C SER A 55 9.03 -14.04 -5.85
N ALA A 56 9.81 -15.06 -6.25
CA ALA A 56 10.69 -15.79 -5.34
C ALA A 56 11.67 -14.86 -4.60
N ILE A 57 12.17 -13.83 -5.28
CA ILE A 57 13.03 -12.79 -4.68
C ILE A 57 12.25 -11.99 -3.65
N VAL A 58 11.07 -11.47 -4.00
CA VAL A 58 10.26 -10.68 -3.05
C VAL A 58 9.90 -11.51 -1.81
N ARG A 59 9.56 -12.79 -1.98
CA ARG A 59 9.34 -13.71 -0.85
C ARG A 59 10.60 -13.94 -0.03
N HIS A 60 11.75 -14.13 -0.67
CA HIS A 60 13.02 -14.32 0.02
C HIS A 60 13.32 -13.12 0.94
N PHE A 61 13.15 -11.89 0.44
CA PHE A 61 13.39 -10.67 1.22
C PHE A 61 12.30 -10.32 2.24
N ASN A 62 11.15 -10.98 2.16
CA ASN A 62 10.00 -10.72 3.02
C ASN A 62 9.69 -11.93 3.92
N ASN A 63 10.74 -12.61 4.41
CA ASN A 63 10.67 -13.76 5.31
C ASN A 63 9.76 -14.90 4.82
N GLY A 64 9.82 -15.20 3.52
CA GLY A 64 9.00 -16.22 2.86
C GLY A 64 7.57 -15.78 2.54
N ARG A 65 7.19 -14.53 2.83
CA ARG A 65 5.83 -14.01 2.63
C ARG A 65 5.75 -13.17 1.37
N ALA A 66 4.63 -13.23 0.66
CA ALA A 66 4.39 -12.30 -0.44
C ALA A 66 4.30 -10.86 0.08
N ARG A 67 4.79 -9.88 -0.69
CA ARG A 67 4.54 -8.46 -0.41
C ARG A 67 3.04 -8.22 -0.53
N TRP A 68 2.44 -7.65 0.51
CA TRP A 68 1.03 -7.26 0.48
C TRP A 68 0.83 -6.15 -0.56
N GLY A 69 -0.18 -6.31 -1.42
CA GLY A 69 -0.67 -5.24 -2.27
C GLY A 69 -1.74 -4.43 -1.56
N ASP A 70 -2.21 -3.38 -2.24
CA ASP A 70 -3.20 -2.45 -1.70
C ASP A 70 -4.51 -3.16 -1.31
N GLN A 71 -4.90 -4.19 -2.08
CA GLN A 71 -6.11 -4.98 -1.81
C GLN A 71 -5.98 -5.78 -0.51
N GLU A 72 -4.83 -6.38 -0.25
CA GLU A 72 -4.57 -7.11 1.00
C GLU A 72 -4.57 -6.17 2.21
N TYR A 73 -4.03 -4.95 2.06
CA TYR A 73 -4.10 -3.92 3.10
C TYR A 73 -5.54 -3.49 3.37
N LEU A 74 -6.33 -3.21 2.31
CA LEU A 74 -7.73 -2.83 2.45
C LEU A 74 -8.56 -3.94 3.09
N LEU A 75 -8.33 -5.20 2.71
CA LEU A 75 -9.02 -6.34 3.30
C LEU A 75 -8.64 -6.51 4.78
N ALA A 76 -7.38 -6.32 5.14
CA ALA A 76 -6.94 -6.33 6.53
C ALA A 76 -7.57 -5.19 7.36
N ASP A 77 -7.77 -4.02 6.76
CA ASP A 77 -8.44 -2.89 7.41
C ASP A 77 -9.93 -3.17 7.63
N VAL A 78 -10.64 -3.70 6.62
CA VAL A 78 -12.04 -4.12 6.76
C VAL A 78 -12.19 -5.21 7.82
N ALA A 79 -11.33 -6.24 7.79
CA ALA A 79 -11.31 -7.29 8.79
C ALA A 79 -11.02 -6.73 10.20
N GLY A 80 -10.12 -5.76 10.32
CA GLY A 80 -9.80 -5.11 11.59
C GLY A 80 -10.95 -4.26 12.15
N ILE A 81 -11.71 -3.58 11.28
CA ILE A 81 -12.92 -2.84 11.66
C ILE A 81 -14.00 -3.81 12.16
N LEU A 82 -14.19 -4.94 11.47
CA LEU A 82 -15.20 -5.95 11.84
C LEU A 82 -14.81 -6.70 13.13
N ALA A 83 -13.53 -7.01 13.33
CA ALA A 83 -13.04 -7.73 14.50
C ALA A 83 -12.78 -6.82 15.72
N GLY A 84 -12.84 -5.49 15.55
CA GLY A 84 -12.54 -4.51 16.60
C GLY A 84 -11.07 -4.47 17.04
N LYS A 85 -10.16 -5.10 16.28
CA LYS A 85 -8.72 -5.17 16.59
C LYS A 85 -7.89 -4.92 15.32
N PRO A 86 -6.90 -4.01 15.35
CA PRO A 86 -6.04 -3.75 14.19
C PRO A 86 -5.17 -4.98 13.87
N HIS A 87 -4.97 -5.26 12.58
CA HIS A 87 -4.18 -6.39 12.13
C HIS A 87 -2.70 -6.25 12.55
N PRO A 88 -2.06 -7.28 13.15
CA PRO A 88 -0.71 -7.17 13.71
C PRO A 88 0.40 -6.91 12.67
N ALA A 89 0.19 -7.29 11.40
CA ALA A 89 1.12 -7.05 10.30
C ALA A 89 1.03 -5.65 9.68
N ARG A 90 0.24 -4.74 10.26
CA ARG A 90 0.11 -3.37 9.76
C ARG A 90 1.45 -2.63 9.92
N PRO A 91 2.01 -2.05 8.84
CA PRO A 91 3.10 -1.08 8.96
C PRO A 91 2.60 0.04 9.86
N LYS A 92 3.31 0.31 10.97
CA LYS A 92 2.99 1.49 11.78
C LYS A 92 3.24 2.71 10.90
N PRO A 93 2.23 3.57 10.63
CA PRO A 93 2.48 4.81 9.92
C PRO A 93 3.60 5.54 10.67
N GLN A 94 4.62 5.99 9.95
CA GLN A 94 5.63 6.86 10.54
C GLN A 94 4.88 8.03 11.16
N SER A 95 4.89 8.11 12.49
CA SER A 95 4.34 9.25 13.18
C SER A 95 5.22 10.43 12.83
N LEU A 96 4.83 11.18 11.79
CA LEU A 96 5.25 12.58 11.69
C LEU A 96 4.93 13.21 13.06
N PRO A 97 5.83 14.02 13.64
CA PRO A 97 5.54 14.71 14.88
C PRO A 97 4.28 15.55 14.65
N VAL A 98 3.15 15.03 15.13
CA VAL A 98 1.86 15.72 15.03
C VAL A 98 2.00 16.90 15.98
N ASN A 99 2.05 18.11 15.42
CA ASN A 99 1.96 19.31 16.23
C ASN A 99 0.64 19.21 17.02
N PRO A 100 0.66 19.25 18.37
CA PRO A 100 -0.55 19.09 19.19
C PRO A 100 -1.71 19.98 18.72
N GLN A 101 -1.40 21.19 18.24
CA GLN A 101 -2.36 22.16 17.71
C GLN A 101 -3.07 21.69 16.43
N GLU A 102 -2.40 20.90 15.57
CA GLU A 102 -3.01 20.34 14.37
C GLU A 102 -3.96 19.19 14.70
N LYS A 103 -3.64 18.41 15.72
CA LYS A 103 -4.50 17.31 16.19
C LYS A 103 -5.83 17.84 16.72
N ASP A 104 -5.77 18.86 17.58
CA ASP A 104 -6.96 19.50 18.16
C ASP A 104 -7.86 20.07 17.05
N ARG A 105 -7.26 20.73 16.05
CA ARG A 105 -8.00 21.26 14.89
C ARG A 105 -8.69 20.17 14.08
N VAL A 106 -8.03 19.03 13.85
CA VAL A 106 -8.60 17.89 13.12
C VAL A 106 -9.75 17.26 13.90
N ASP A 107 -9.60 17.13 15.22
CA ASP A 107 -10.63 16.56 16.10
C ASP A 107 -11.86 17.48 16.20
N GLU A 108 -11.67 18.80 16.24
CA GLU A 108 -12.77 19.78 16.17
C GLU A 108 -13.54 19.71 14.85
N ILE A 109 -12.83 19.63 13.72
CA ILE A 109 -13.46 19.48 12.39
C ILE A 109 -14.25 18.18 12.33
N ARG A 110 -13.71 17.09 12.90
CA ARG A 110 -14.37 15.79 12.96
C ARG A 110 -15.64 15.85 13.81
N ALA A 111 -15.59 16.49 14.98
CA ALA A 111 -16.74 16.66 15.86
C ALA A 111 -17.86 17.46 15.18
N LYS A 112 -17.53 18.55 14.49
CA LYS A 112 -18.50 19.36 13.72
C LYS A 112 -19.19 18.54 12.63
N ARG A 113 -18.44 17.78 11.84
CA ARG A 113 -19.01 16.93 10.78
C ARG A 113 -19.93 15.85 11.32
N ILE A 114 -19.60 15.26 12.47
CA ILE A 114 -20.46 14.26 13.13
C ILE A 114 -21.76 14.90 13.61
N ALA A 115 -21.69 16.09 14.23
CA ALA A 115 -22.88 16.82 14.68
C ALA A 115 -23.79 17.21 13.51
N GLU A 116 -23.23 17.74 12.42
CA GLU A 116 -23.98 18.10 11.21
C GLU A 116 -24.66 16.89 10.54
N LYS A 117 -24.00 15.72 10.56
CA LYS A 117 -24.59 14.49 10.03
C LYS A 117 -25.78 14.04 10.87
N ARG A 118 -25.64 14.06 12.20
CA ARG A 118 -26.71 13.68 13.13
C ARG A 118 -27.90 14.63 13.07
N ALA A 119 -27.66 15.93 12.92
CA ALA A 119 -28.72 16.93 12.75
C ALA A 119 -29.50 16.70 11.45
N ARG A 120 -28.81 16.39 10.34
CA ARG A 120 -29.46 16.02 9.07
C ARG A 120 -30.27 14.74 9.17
N GLU A 121 -29.75 13.72 9.84
CA GLU A 121 -30.46 12.46 10.05
C GLU A 121 -31.69 12.63 10.96
N ALA A 122 -31.63 13.49 11.98
CA ALA A 122 -32.77 13.82 12.82
C ALA A 122 -33.85 14.58 12.05
N ALA A 123 -33.47 15.63 11.32
CA ALA A 123 -34.40 16.41 10.49
C ALA A 123 -35.08 15.55 9.41
N ALA A 124 -34.36 14.61 8.79
CA ALA A 124 -34.93 13.69 7.82
C ALA A 124 -35.94 12.71 8.43
N ARG A 125 -35.74 12.29 9.70
CA ARG A 125 -36.70 11.45 10.42
C ARG A 125 -37.98 12.21 10.78
N GLU A 126 -37.84 13.45 11.25
CA GLU A 126 -38.98 14.31 11.58
C GLU A 126 -39.83 14.63 10.34
N GLN A 127 -39.20 14.87 9.18
CA GLN A 127 -39.91 15.08 7.91
C GLN A 127 -40.68 13.83 7.47
N HIS A 128 -40.06 12.65 7.57
CA HIS A 128 -40.70 11.39 7.23
C HIS A 128 -41.86 11.02 8.19
N GLU A 129 -41.79 11.40 9.47
CA GLU A 129 -42.90 11.25 10.42
C GLU A 129 -44.07 12.22 10.15
N GLN A 130 -43.78 13.46 9.72
CA GLN A 130 -44.81 14.44 9.35
C GLN A 130 -45.54 14.05 8.05
N GLU A 131 -44.83 13.47 7.08
CA GLU A 131 -45.43 12.96 5.84
C GLU A 131 -46.35 11.75 6.08
N GLN A 132 -46.02 10.85 7.01
CA GLN A 132 -46.86 9.68 7.33
C GLN A 132 -48.04 10.01 8.26
N GLY A 133 -47.97 11.08 9.06
CA GLY A 133 -49.06 11.55 9.91
C GLY A 133 -50.15 12.36 9.18
N GLY A 134 -49.88 12.81 7.95
CA GLY A 134 -50.80 13.64 7.15
C GLY A 134 -51.75 12.89 6.23
N GLU A 135 -51.52 11.61 5.93
CA GLU A 135 -52.37 10.81 5.02
C GLU A 135 -53.52 10.07 5.73
N GLY A 136 -53.72 10.30 7.03
CA GLY A 136 -54.68 9.57 7.86
C GLY A 136 -55.72 10.42 8.59
N SER A 137 -56.21 11.52 7.98
CA SER A 137 -57.31 12.30 8.55
C SER A 137 -58.35 12.73 7.53
#